data_AF-A0A955YAR7-F1
#
_entry.id   AF-A0A955YAR7-F1
#
_cell.length_a   1.000
_cell.length_b   1.000
_cell.length_c   1.000
_cell.angle_alpha   90.00
_cell.angle_beta   90.00
_cell.angle_gamma   90.00
#
_symmetry.space_group_name_H-M   'P 1'
#
loop_
_entity.id
_entity.type
_entity.pdbx_description
1 polymer ?
#
loop_
_entity_poly.entity_id
_entity_poly.type
_entity_poly.pdbx_seq_one_letter_code
_entity_poly.pdbx_strand_id
1 'polypeptide(L)'
;LNGGVVPVVPRVGAVGVGGSIPLAHIVRVMARYGGQADTPAGRVPASEAMAALGPWEPTEKEGLSLINGPTMTAAMGALAVTRARTLLDAAIAACGLSFEVMRADTDCLEEAPLLARNHPGGVAVARRLRGLLVGSSLASPSRRPDPFSVRCAPQSLGAAHDTLRYVEEVVTRELNGAIDNPLVFADTGQVLEGGNFHGAPLAMVMDHLKAAVTQLGAMSERRLFRMTYGRLSGLPSFLVEGTGFNSGLMLAQYTAASLVSECKGLSHPASVDSIPTGQHHEDHVSMGPIAARGALEVAERLADVLAIELLCGAQGLDFHLAGEAVDADGQVRAVAPLRAGRGTTQTWEQVRRRVRRWTRDQVLHPDLAALGTAVRAGAFIDDEAPW
;
A
#
# COMPACT_ATOMS: atom_id res chain seq x y z
N LEU A 1 13.58 15.03 -18.44
CA LEU A 1 13.29 13.58 -18.40
C LEU A 1 14.39 12.75 -19.06
N ASN A 2 14.57 12.76 -20.39
CA ASN A 2 15.60 11.92 -21.07
C ASN A 2 17.04 12.08 -20.55
N GLY A 3 17.42 13.29 -20.12
CA GLY A 3 18.74 13.54 -19.53
C GLY A 3 18.88 13.16 -18.06
N GLY A 4 17.88 12.52 -17.44
CA GLY A 4 17.91 12.17 -16.01
C GLY A 4 17.93 13.37 -15.07
N VAL A 5 17.54 14.56 -15.54
CA VAL A 5 17.46 15.79 -14.75
C VAL A 5 16.11 15.88 -14.06
N VAL A 6 16.11 15.90 -12.72
CA VAL A 6 14.91 15.96 -11.87
C VAL A 6 14.97 17.19 -10.97
N PRO A 7 14.14 18.22 -11.21
CA PRO A 7 14.09 19.40 -10.34
C PRO A 7 13.79 19.04 -8.87
N VAL A 8 14.47 19.73 -7.94
CA VAL A 8 14.21 19.60 -6.51
C VAL A 8 12.94 20.39 -6.17
N VAL A 9 11.88 19.69 -5.81
CA VAL A 9 10.56 20.25 -5.51
C VAL A 9 10.19 20.02 -4.04
N PRO A 10 9.81 21.07 -3.28
CA PRO A 10 9.30 20.91 -1.92
C PRO A 10 8.03 20.06 -1.88
N ARG A 11 7.93 19.17 -0.89
CA ARG A 11 6.77 18.26 -0.73
C ARG A 11 5.53 18.91 -0.07
N VAL A 12 5.62 20.17 0.36
CA VAL A 12 4.55 20.92 1.05
C VAL A 12 4.39 22.31 0.45
N GLY A 13 3.20 22.89 0.60
CA GLY A 13 2.90 24.27 0.19
C GLY A 13 1.75 24.41 -0.82
N ALA A 14 1.29 23.31 -1.43
CA ALA A 14 0.15 23.33 -2.34
C ALA A 14 -1.17 22.98 -1.64
N VAL A 15 -2.24 23.70 -2.02
CA VAL A 15 -3.60 23.53 -1.50
C VAL A 15 -4.53 22.76 -2.47
N GLY A 16 -4.03 22.35 -3.64
CA GLY A 16 -4.75 21.51 -4.58
C GLY A 16 -5.68 22.24 -5.55
N VAL A 17 -5.29 23.45 -5.96
CA VAL A 17 -5.89 24.22 -7.07
C VAL A 17 -4.77 24.74 -7.99
N GLY A 18 -5.09 25.69 -8.88
CA GLY A 18 -4.12 26.40 -9.72
C GLY A 18 -3.07 27.19 -8.93
N GLY A 19 -2.09 27.78 -9.64
CA GLY A 19 -1.01 28.51 -8.97
C GLY A 19 -0.10 27.60 -8.12
N SER A 20 0.16 26.39 -8.62
CA SER A 20 0.88 25.34 -7.90
C SER A 20 2.35 25.71 -7.66
N ILE A 21 2.67 26.08 -6.42
CA ILE A 21 4.06 26.32 -5.95
C ILE A 21 5.00 25.17 -6.35
N PRO A 22 4.64 23.87 -6.19
CA PRO A 22 5.46 22.76 -6.65
C PRO A 22 5.81 22.82 -8.14
N LEU A 23 4.86 23.20 -9.00
CA LEU A 23 5.11 23.34 -10.44
C LEU A 23 6.00 24.54 -10.73
N ALA A 24 5.85 25.65 -10.02
CA ALA A 24 6.75 26.80 -10.14
C ALA A 24 8.22 26.42 -9.83
N HIS A 25 8.45 25.50 -8.89
CA HIS A 25 9.80 24.95 -8.61
C HIS A 25 10.38 24.15 -9.78
N ILE A 26 9.55 23.44 -10.54
CA ILE A 26 9.97 22.74 -11.77
C ILE A 26 10.30 23.78 -12.85
N VAL A 27 9.40 24.73 -13.09
CA VAL A 27 9.52 25.74 -14.15
C VAL A 27 10.74 26.62 -13.94
N ARG A 28 11.03 27.06 -12.71
CA ARG A 28 12.21 27.91 -12.44
C ARG A 28 13.53 27.20 -12.75
N VAL A 29 13.59 25.88 -12.59
CA VAL A 29 14.77 25.10 -13.00
C VAL A 29 14.83 25.06 -14.53
N MET A 30 13.70 24.75 -15.18
CA MET A 30 13.62 24.65 -16.64
C MET A 30 14.00 25.96 -17.35
N ALA A 31 13.48 27.09 -16.87
CA ALA A 31 13.73 28.43 -17.38
C ALA A 31 15.03 29.06 -16.84
N ARG A 32 15.80 28.33 -16.01
CA ARG A 32 17.06 28.81 -15.40
C ARG A 32 16.92 30.04 -14.49
N TYR A 33 15.75 30.26 -13.91
CA TYR A 33 15.48 31.27 -12.87
C TYR A 33 15.94 30.83 -11.45
N GLY A 34 16.90 29.91 -11.38
CA GLY A 34 17.46 29.35 -10.16
C GLY A 34 16.73 28.11 -9.63
N GLY A 35 17.25 27.55 -8.54
CA GLY A 35 16.85 26.23 -8.01
C GLY A 35 17.94 25.18 -8.22
N GLN A 36 17.65 23.95 -7.83
CA GLN A 36 18.55 22.80 -7.94
C GLN A 36 17.84 21.64 -8.63
N ALA A 37 18.60 20.77 -9.27
CA ALA A 37 18.12 19.51 -9.82
C ALA A 37 19.07 18.38 -9.45
N ASP A 38 18.51 17.19 -9.22
CA ASP A 38 19.27 15.96 -9.18
C ASP A 38 19.57 15.51 -10.61
N THR A 39 20.82 15.09 -10.84
CA THR A 39 21.31 14.58 -12.12
C THR A 39 22.08 13.28 -11.88
N PRO A 40 22.43 12.49 -12.93
CA PRO A 40 23.29 11.33 -12.77
C PRO A 40 24.66 11.63 -12.15
N ALA A 41 25.15 12.87 -12.25
CA ALA A 41 26.42 13.32 -11.68
C ALA A 41 26.29 13.88 -10.24
N GLY A 42 25.06 13.99 -9.72
CA GLY A 42 24.77 14.57 -8.41
C GLY A 42 23.84 15.78 -8.50
N ARG A 43 23.64 16.45 -7.36
CA ARG A 43 22.78 17.63 -7.26
C ARG A 43 23.52 18.88 -7.69
N VAL A 44 22.96 19.60 -8.65
CA VAL A 44 23.59 20.79 -9.25
C VAL A 44 22.61 21.96 -9.38
N PRO A 45 23.09 23.21 -9.52
CA PRO A 45 22.24 24.37 -9.80
C PRO A 45 21.52 24.27 -11.15
N ALA A 46 20.38 24.96 -11.30
CA ALA A 46 19.58 24.96 -12.52
C ALA A 46 20.36 25.34 -13.81
N SER A 47 21.30 26.28 -13.71
CA SER A 47 22.13 26.72 -14.83
C SER A 47 23.00 25.58 -15.39
N GLU A 48 23.52 24.73 -14.52
CA GLU A 48 24.30 23.55 -14.89
C GLU A 48 23.40 22.41 -15.35
N ALA A 49 22.33 22.13 -14.59
CA ALA A 49 21.37 21.06 -14.88
C ALA A 49 20.76 21.18 -16.29
N MET A 50 20.51 22.41 -16.74
CA MET A 50 19.90 22.69 -18.03
C MET A 50 20.90 23.08 -19.11
N ALA A 51 22.22 23.03 -18.86
CA ALA A 51 23.25 23.57 -19.76
C ALA A 51 23.25 22.96 -21.17
N ALA A 52 22.87 21.69 -21.31
CA ALA A 52 22.78 20.99 -22.60
C ALA A 52 21.60 21.43 -23.47
N LEU A 53 20.64 22.18 -22.90
CA LEU A 53 19.47 22.70 -23.61
C LEU A 53 19.71 24.17 -23.99
N GLY A 54 18.99 24.68 -24.98
CA GLY A 54 18.99 26.13 -25.27
C GLY A 54 18.35 26.94 -24.14
N PRO A 55 18.63 28.25 -24.03
CA PRO A 55 17.82 29.11 -23.17
C PRO A 55 16.37 29.10 -23.69
N TRP A 56 15.43 29.09 -22.75
CA TRP A 56 14.01 29.18 -23.05
C TRP A 56 13.37 30.11 -22.03
N GLU A 57 12.54 31.04 -22.54
CA GLU A 57 11.81 32.00 -21.76
C GLU A 57 10.31 31.82 -22.07
N PRO A 58 9.49 31.43 -21.08
CA PRO A 58 8.06 31.23 -21.31
C PRO A 58 7.35 32.53 -21.65
N THR A 59 6.47 32.49 -22.64
CA THR A 59 5.46 33.53 -22.86
C THR A 59 4.43 33.55 -21.73
N GLU A 60 3.59 34.59 -21.69
CA GLU A 60 2.62 34.82 -20.62
C GLU A 60 1.70 33.60 -20.37
N LYS A 61 1.07 33.06 -21.43
CA LYS A 61 0.20 31.89 -21.29
C LYS A 61 0.96 30.61 -20.98
N GLU A 62 2.16 30.42 -21.56
CA GLU A 62 3.00 29.25 -21.27
C GLU A 62 3.37 29.19 -19.78
N GLY A 63 3.74 30.33 -19.19
CA GLY A 63 4.02 30.44 -17.76
C GLY A 63 2.84 29.96 -16.92
N LEU A 64 1.63 30.43 -17.24
CA LEU A 64 0.41 30.00 -16.56
C LEU A 64 0.11 28.52 -16.79
N SER A 65 0.21 28.02 -18.02
CA SER A 65 -0.04 26.61 -18.35
C SER A 65 0.85 25.66 -17.54
N LEU A 66 2.09 26.06 -17.28
CA LEU A 66 3.07 25.21 -16.60
C LEU A 66 2.92 25.17 -15.09
N ILE A 67 2.28 26.17 -14.48
CA ILE A 67 2.11 26.25 -13.02
C ILE A 67 0.68 25.98 -12.57
N ASN A 68 -0.23 25.68 -13.50
CA ASN A 68 -1.64 25.45 -13.19
C ASN A 68 -1.98 23.96 -13.17
N GLY A 69 -2.97 23.60 -12.37
CA GLY A 69 -3.49 22.24 -12.25
C GLY A 69 -2.99 21.44 -11.04
N PRO A 70 -3.74 20.38 -10.65
CA PRO A 70 -3.44 19.55 -9.48
C PRO A 70 -2.38 18.47 -9.78
N THR A 71 -1.42 18.76 -10.66
CA THR A 71 -0.42 17.80 -11.18
C THR A 71 0.37 17.10 -10.08
N MET A 72 0.70 17.79 -8.99
CA MET A 72 1.38 17.19 -7.85
C MET A 72 0.50 16.12 -7.18
N THR A 73 -0.79 16.41 -7.00
CA THR A 73 -1.76 15.45 -6.46
C THR A 73 -1.91 14.26 -7.38
N ALA A 74 -2.00 14.49 -8.70
CA ALA A 74 -2.11 13.42 -9.70
C ALA A 74 -0.88 12.51 -9.68
N ALA A 75 0.33 13.09 -9.65
CA ALA A 75 1.58 12.35 -9.59
C ALA A 75 1.70 11.51 -8.31
N MET A 76 1.40 12.09 -7.14
CA MET A 76 1.39 11.34 -5.87
C MET A 76 0.29 10.27 -5.86
N GLY A 77 -0.88 10.56 -6.45
CA GLY A 77 -1.98 9.61 -6.57
C GLY A 77 -1.63 8.40 -7.43
N ALA A 78 -0.95 8.62 -8.56
CA ALA A 78 -0.45 7.53 -9.40
C ALA A 78 0.55 6.64 -8.66
N LEU A 79 1.47 7.23 -7.89
CA LEU A 79 2.39 6.48 -7.04
C LEU A 79 1.65 5.71 -5.94
N ALA A 80 0.65 6.32 -5.31
CA ALA A 80 -0.14 5.71 -4.25
C ALA A 80 -0.96 4.51 -4.77
N VAL A 81 -1.57 4.62 -5.95
CA VAL A 81 -2.27 3.51 -6.63
C VAL A 81 -1.31 2.36 -6.90
N THR A 82 -0.15 2.62 -7.52
CA THR A 82 0.85 1.58 -7.80
C THR A 82 1.31 0.88 -6.52
N ARG A 83 1.63 1.63 -5.46
CA ARG A 83 2.01 1.05 -4.16
C ARG A 83 0.87 0.23 -3.54
N ALA A 84 -0.36 0.75 -3.57
CA ALA A 84 -1.52 0.05 -3.02
C ALA A 84 -1.80 -1.28 -3.75
N ARG A 85 -1.59 -1.36 -5.07
CA ARG A 85 -1.69 -2.61 -5.84
C ARG A 85 -0.69 -3.64 -5.32
N THR A 86 0.58 -3.26 -5.22
CA THR A 86 1.65 -4.11 -4.66
C THR A 86 1.32 -4.57 -3.23
N LEU A 87 0.77 -3.68 -2.39
CA LEU A 87 0.42 -4.00 -1.01
C LEU A 87 -0.79 -4.91 -0.92
N LEU A 88 -1.75 -4.81 -1.82
CA LEU A 88 -2.89 -5.73 -1.87
C LEU A 88 -2.44 -7.15 -2.23
N ASP A 89 -1.48 -7.29 -3.16
CA ASP A 89 -0.87 -8.59 -3.49
C ASP A 89 -0.18 -9.20 -2.26
N ALA A 90 0.68 -8.41 -1.60
CA ALA A 90 1.35 -8.85 -0.39
C ALA A 90 0.37 -9.18 0.75
N ALA A 91 -0.75 -8.44 0.87
CA ALA A 91 -1.79 -8.71 1.86
C ALA A 91 -2.51 -10.05 1.61
N ILE A 92 -2.71 -10.43 0.35
CA ILE A 92 -3.28 -11.74 -0.01
C ILE A 92 -2.29 -12.86 0.27
N ALA A 93 -1.02 -12.69 -0.09
CA ALA A 93 0.03 -13.66 0.21
C ALA A 93 0.18 -13.90 1.73
N ALA A 94 0.23 -12.81 2.52
CA ALA A 94 0.25 -12.87 3.98
C ALA A 94 -1.01 -13.53 4.55
N CYS A 95 -2.18 -13.20 3.99
CA CYS A 95 -3.43 -13.82 4.38
C CYS A 95 -3.45 -15.33 4.08
N GLY A 96 -2.87 -15.78 2.96
CA GLY A 96 -2.71 -17.19 2.62
C GLY A 96 -1.89 -17.95 3.66
N LEU A 97 -0.72 -17.40 4.05
CA LEU A 97 0.06 -17.98 5.17
C LEU A 97 -0.76 -18.05 6.46
N SER A 98 -1.46 -16.96 6.79
CA SER A 98 -2.34 -16.90 7.96
C SER A 98 -3.43 -17.98 7.94
N PHE A 99 -4.03 -18.27 6.78
CA PHE A 99 -5.00 -19.36 6.62
C PHE A 99 -4.40 -20.72 6.98
N GLU A 100 -3.18 -21.00 6.52
CA GLU A 100 -2.52 -22.28 6.81
C GLU A 100 -2.07 -22.40 8.25
N VAL A 101 -1.47 -21.34 8.81
CA VAL A 101 -1.02 -21.30 10.20
C VAL A 101 -2.17 -21.55 11.17
N MET A 102 -3.33 -20.94 10.92
CA MET A 102 -4.52 -21.09 11.75
C MET A 102 -5.37 -22.32 11.40
N ARG A 103 -4.98 -23.08 10.37
CA ARG A 103 -5.73 -24.24 9.85
C ARG A 103 -7.19 -23.88 9.52
N ALA A 104 -7.33 -22.79 8.78
CA ALA A 104 -8.59 -22.12 8.51
C ALA A 104 -9.55 -22.95 7.66
N ASP A 105 -10.84 -22.68 7.84
CA ASP A 105 -11.93 -23.18 7.03
C ASP A 105 -11.98 -22.44 5.68
N THR A 106 -11.89 -23.18 4.59
CA THR A 106 -11.89 -22.62 3.24
C THR A 106 -13.29 -22.39 2.67
N ASP A 107 -14.37 -22.81 3.34
CA ASP A 107 -15.74 -22.58 2.88
C ASP A 107 -16.06 -21.08 2.69
N CYS A 108 -15.36 -20.21 3.43
CA CYS A 108 -15.50 -18.76 3.27
C CYS A 108 -14.97 -18.21 1.94
N LEU A 109 -14.19 -19.01 1.20
CA LEU A 109 -13.65 -18.69 -0.11
C LEU A 109 -14.51 -19.24 -1.26
N GLU A 110 -15.62 -19.91 -0.95
CA GLU A 110 -16.51 -20.48 -1.96
C GLU A 110 -17.21 -19.38 -2.76
N GLU A 111 -17.29 -19.62 -4.07
CA GLU A 111 -17.73 -18.60 -5.02
C GLU A 111 -19.24 -18.32 -4.93
N ALA A 112 -20.05 -19.35 -4.65
CA ALA A 112 -21.51 -19.21 -4.56
C ALA A 112 -21.99 -18.17 -3.53
N PRO A 113 -21.58 -18.20 -2.23
CA PRO A 113 -21.99 -17.18 -1.27
C PRO A 113 -21.42 -15.79 -1.59
N LEU A 114 -20.25 -15.71 -2.23
CA LEU A 114 -19.62 -14.44 -2.61
C LEU A 114 -20.35 -13.78 -3.79
N LEU A 115 -20.72 -14.56 -4.81
CA LEU A 115 -21.55 -14.11 -5.93
C LEU A 115 -22.92 -13.65 -5.46
N ALA A 116 -23.55 -14.37 -4.53
CA ALA A 116 -24.83 -13.99 -3.94
C ALA A 116 -24.78 -12.63 -3.20
N ARG A 117 -23.59 -12.19 -2.76
CA ARG A 117 -23.38 -10.90 -2.11
C ARG A 117 -23.22 -9.74 -3.09
N ASN A 118 -23.00 -10.01 -4.38
CA ASN A 118 -22.91 -9.01 -5.45
C ASN A 118 -21.77 -7.97 -5.31
N HIS A 119 -20.63 -8.37 -4.74
CA HIS A 119 -19.41 -7.55 -4.70
C HIS A 119 -18.25 -8.28 -5.40
N PRO A 120 -17.78 -7.79 -6.58
CA PRO A 120 -16.83 -8.52 -7.41
C PRO A 120 -15.46 -8.68 -6.77
N GLY A 121 -14.98 -7.69 -5.99
CA GLY A 121 -13.68 -7.79 -5.34
C GLY A 121 -13.58 -8.96 -4.36
N GLY A 122 -14.69 -9.32 -3.70
CA GLY A 122 -14.71 -10.49 -2.81
C GLY A 122 -14.49 -11.81 -3.55
N VAL A 123 -15.09 -11.94 -4.73
CA VAL A 123 -14.89 -13.12 -5.61
C VAL A 123 -13.44 -13.16 -6.11
N ALA A 124 -12.89 -12.03 -6.53
CA ALA A 124 -11.52 -11.93 -7.02
C ALA A 124 -10.49 -12.34 -5.94
N VAL A 125 -10.60 -11.77 -4.73
CA VAL A 125 -9.74 -12.14 -3.59
C VAL A 125 -9.86 -13.61 -3.25
N ALA A 126 -11.08 -14.15 -3.17
CA ALA A 126 -11.29 -15.55 -2.83
C ALA A 126 -10.69 -16.49 -3.88
N ARG A 127 -10.78 -16.15 -5.18
CA ARG A 127 -10.14 -16.93 -6.24
C ARG A 127 -8.61 -16.97 -6.08
N ARG A 128 -7.97 -15.84 -5.76
CA ARG A 128 -6.52 -15.81 -5.49
C ARG A 128 -6.13 -16.60 -4.24
N LEU A 129 -6.86 -16.44 -3.13
CA LEU A 129 -6.62 -17.23 -1.92
C LEU A 129 -6.78 -18.74 -2.17
N ARG A 130 -7.81 -19.18 -2.91
CA ARG A 130 -7.96 -20.59 -3.31
C ARG A 130 -6.76 -21.07 -4.13
N GLY A 131 -6.27 -20.27 -5.06
CA GLY A 131 -5.06 -20.57 -5.85
C GLY A 131 -3.83 -20.80 -4.98
N LEU A 132 -3.59 -19.92 -4.00
CA LEU A 132 -2.46 -20.06 -3.07
C LEU A 132 -2.52 -21.34 -2.24
N LEU A 133 -3.72 -21.79 -1.87
CA LEU A 133 -3.98 -22.93 -0.99
C LEU A 133 -4.08 -24.28 -1.71
N VAL A 134 -3.91 -24.33 -3.03
CA VAL A 134 -3.95 -25.58 -3.80
C VAL A 134 -2.92 -26.58 -3.27
N GLY A 135 -3.39 -27.78 -2.89
CA GLY A 135 -2.54 -28.87 -2.36
C GLY A 135 -2.31 -28.83 -0.85
N SER A 136 -2.86 -27.84 -0.15
CA SER A 136 -2.76 -27.73 1.31
C SER A 136 -3.44 -28.90 2.02
N SER A 137 -2.80 -29.40 3.08
CA SER A 137 -3.42 -30.24 4.10
C SER A 137 -3.70 -29.47 5.41
N LEU A 138 -3.45 -28.15 5.41
CA LEU A 138 -3.58 -27.28 6.58
C LEU A 138 -4.90 -26.52 6.58
N ALA A 139 -5.26 -25.92 5.43
CA ALA A 139 -6.51 -25.22 5.24
C ALA A 139 -7.45 -26.06 4.38
N SER A 140 -8.63 -26.37 4.91
CA SER A 140 -9.62 -27.24 4.26
C SER A 140 -11.02 -26.95 4.78
N PRO A 141 -12.08 -27.34 4.06
CA PRO A 141 -13.45 -27.26 4.58
C PRO A 141 -13.56 -27.96 5.93
N SER A 142 -13.94 -27.24 6.98
CA SER A 142 -14.00 -27.78 8.34
C SER A 142 -15.31 -27.52 9.08
N ARG A 143 -16.19 -26.66 8.52
CA ARG A 143 -17.46 -26.21 9.11
C ARG A 143 -17.30 -25.60 10.50
N ARG A 144 -16.08 -25.17 10.86
CA ARG A 144 -15.78 -24.50 12.13
C ARG A 144 -15.75 -23.01 11.88
N PRO A 145 -16.53 -22.19 12.61
CA PRO A 145 -16.57 -20.76 12.35
C PRO A 145 -15.24 -20.12 12.76
N ASP A 146 -14.48 -19.71 11.75
CA ASP A 146 -13.28 -18.92 11.93
C ASP A 146 -13.58 -17.49 12.37
N PRO A 147 -12.61 -16.83 13.04
CA PRO A 147 -12.70 -15.42 13.40
C PRO A 147 -12.81 -14.53 12.16
N PHE A 148 -13.43 -13.36 12.30
CA PHE A 148 -13.70 -12.47 11.17
C PHE A 148 -12.43 -11.97 10.45
N SER A 149 -11.31 -11.87 11.15
CA SER A 149 -10.02 -11.52 10.52
C SER A 149 -9.55 -12.53 9.47
N VAL A 150 -10.09 -13.77 9.51
CA VAL A 150 -9.84 -14.86 8.56
C VAL A 150 -11.06 -15.05 7.67
N ARG A 151 -12.22 -15.37 8.28
CA ARG A 151 -13.45 -15.72 7.57
C ARG A 151 -14.00 -14.60 6.68
N CYS A 152 -13.77 -13.35 7.07
CA CYS A 152 -14.22 -12.18 6.30
C CYS A 152 -13.12 -11.61 5.39
N ALA A 153 -12.00 -12.33 5.20
CA ALA A 153 -10.90 -11.87 4.35
C ALA A 153 -11.36 -11.56 2.91
N PRO A 154 -12.17 -12.39 2.23
CA PRO A 154 -12.68 -12.05 0.90
C PRO A 154 -13.43 -10.72 0.87
N GLN A 155 -14.34 -10.49 1.81
CA GLN A 155 -15.16 -9.28 1.83
C GLN A 155 -14.32 -8.04 2.15
N SER A 156 -13.40 -8.13 3.11
CA SER A 156 -12.62 -6.98 3.56
C SER A 156 -11.50 -6.61 2.58
N LEU A 157 -10.70 -7.59 2.12
CA LEU A 157 -9.68 -7.33 1.11
C LEU A 157 -10.33 -7.02 -0.26
N GLY A 158 -11.49 -7.61 -0.54
CA GLY A 158 -12.25 -7.35 -1.76
C GLY A 158 -12.81 -5.93 -1.82
N ALA A 159 -13.24 -5.37 -0.70
CA ALA A 159 -13.63 -3.96 -0.63
C ALA A 159 -12.45 -3.02 -0.94
N ALA A 160 -11.25 -3.36 -0.46
CA ALA A 160 -10.03 -2.61 -0.79
C ALA A 160 -9.66 -2.74 -2.28
N HIS A 161 -9.81 -3.93 -2.86
CA HIS A 161 -9.66 -4.16 -4.31
C HIS A 161 -10.60 -3.26 -5.13
N ASP A 162 -11.89 -3.29 -4.82
CA ASP A 162 -12.89 -2.51 -5.56
C ASP A 162 -12.66 -0.99 -5.39
N THR A 163 -12.24 -0.57 -4.20
CA THR A 163 -11.83 0.81 -3.92
C THR A 163 -10.65 1.20 -4.80
N LEU A 164 -9.60 0.38 -4.83
CA LEU A 164 -8.38 0.65 -5.59
C LEU A 164 -8.66 0.78 -7.08
N ARG A 165 -9.52 -0.07 -7.65
CA ARG A 165 -9.96 0.04 -9.04
C ARG A 165 -10.64 1.38 -9.32
N TYR A 166 -11.56 1.81 -8.45
CA TYR A 166 -12.23 3.10 -8.61
C TYR A 166 -11.25 4.28 -8.50
N VAL A 167 -10.31 4.21 -7.55
CA VAL A 167 -9.28 5.24 -7.39
C VAL A 167 -8.38 5.31 -8.62
N GLU A 168 -7.95 4.16 -9.15
CA GLU A 168 -7.15 4.05 -10.37
C GLU A 168 -7.89 4.68 -11.55
N GLU A 169 -9.17 4.38 -11.75
CA GLU A 169 -9.98 5.00 -12.81
C GLU A 169 -10.01 6.54 -12.73
N VAL A 170 -10.19 7.11 -11.54
CA VAL A 170 -10.22 8.57 -11.36
C VAL A 170 -8.84 9.19 -11.59
N VAL A 171 -7.78 8.58 -11.05
CA VAL A 171 -6.40 9.04 -11.27
C VAL A 171 -6.03 8.96 -12.75
N THR A 172 -6.38 7.87 -13.45
CA THR A 172 -6.12 7.72 -14.89
C THR A 172 -6.85 8.78 -15.71
N ARG A 173 -8.10 9.13 -15.37
CA ARG A 173 -8.80 10.24 -16.05
C ARG A 173 -8.07 11.56 -15.86
N GLU A 174 -7.63 11.86 -14.64
CA GLU A 174 -6.91 13.10 -14.35
C GLU A 174 -5.57 13.19 -15.12
N LEU A 175 -4.80 12.10 -15.15
CA LEU A 175 -3.52 12.04 -15.86
C LEU A 175 -3.66 12.31 -17.37
N ASN A 176 -4.86 12.13 -17.94
CA ASN A 176 -5.17 12.36 -19.35
C ASN A 176 -6.04 13.61 -19.56
N GLY A 177 -6.26 14.43 -18.53
CA GLY A 177 -7.10 15.63 -18.57
C GLY A 177 -6.32 16.90 -18.91
N ALA A 178 -7.01 17.87 -19.53
CA ALA A 178 -6.52 19.24 -19.67
C ALA A 178 -6.90 20.04 -18.40
N ILE A 179 -5.90 20.31 -17.56
CA ILE A 179 -6.07 20.79 -16.18
C ILE A 179 -5.56 22.21 -15.94
N ASP A 180 -4.99 22.87 -16.96
CA ASP A 180 -4.62 24.27 -16.88
C ASP A 180 -5.80 25.20 -17.22
N ASN A 181 -5.57 26.50 -17.13
CA ASN A 181 -6.59 27.52 -17.43
C ASN A 181 -5.93 28.83 -17.89
N PRO A 182 -6.56 29.61 -18.78
CA PRO A 182 -7.71 29.25 -19.62
C PRO A 182 -7.38 28.17 -20.64
N LEU A 183 -8.40 27.44 -21.11
CA LEU A 183 -8.25 26.45 -22.17
C LEU A 183 -8.43 27.08 -23.54
N VAL A 184 -7.60 26.65 -24.49
CA VAL A 184 -7.61 27.12 -25.88
C VAL A 184 -8.14 26.00 -26.77
N PHE A 185 -9.24 26.26 -27.47
CA PHE A 185 -9.88 25.34 -28.40
C PHE A 185 -9.52 25.73 -29.83
N ALA A 186 -8.46 25.11 -30.35
CA ALA A 186 -7.89 25.46 -31.65
C ALA A 186 -8.91 25.39 -32.80
N ASP A 187 -9.79 24.39 -32.79
CA ASP A 187 -10.78 24.17 -33.86
C ASP A 187 -11.84 25.28 -33.95
N THR A 188 -12.17 25.90 -32.82
CA THR A 188 -13.19 26.97 -32.75
C THR A 188 -12.58 28.36 -32.57
N GLY A 189 -11.28 28.45 -32.30
CA GLY A 189 -10.59 29.67 -31.91
C GLY A 189 -11.00 30.21 -30.54
N GLN A 190 -11.77 29.46 -29.75
CA GLN A 190 -12.25 29.91 -28.45
C GLN A 190 -11.17 29.81 -27.37
N VAL A 191 -11.16 30.79 -26.48
CA VAL A 191 -10.40 30.75 -25.22
C VAL A 191 -11.43 30.82 -24.09
N LEU A 192 -11.54 29.75 -23.32
CA LEU A 192 -12.56 29.62 -22.28
C LEU A 192 -11.91 29.50 -20.89
N GLU A 193 -12.42 30.29 -19.96
CA GLU A 193 -12.08 30.18 -18.55
C GLU A 193 -12.95 29.10 -17.89
N GLY A 194 -12.31 28.26 -17.07
CA GLY A 194 -12.95 27.17 -16.34
C GLY A 194 -12.21 26.86 -15.04
N GLY A 195 -12.65 25.79 -14.37
CA GLY A 195 -12.15 25.38 -13.06
C GLY A 195 -11.40 24.05 -13.07
N ASN A 196 -10.91 23.58 -14.22
CA ASN A 196 -10.30 22.25 -14.35
C ASN A 196 -9.07 22.03 -13.46
N PHE A 197 -8.46 23.11 -12.98
CA PHE A 197 -7.34 23.05 -12.05
C PHE A 197 -7.73 22.65 -10.61
N HIS A 198 -9.02 22.59 -10.28
CA HIS A 198 -9.48 22.25 -8.93
C HIS A 198 -9.41 20.74 -8.68
N GLY A 199 -8.46 20.28 -7.86
CA GLY A 199 -8.17 18.86 -7.65
C GLY A 199 -9.14 18.08 -6.75
N ALA A 200 -10.42 18.47 -6.68
CA ALA A 200 -11.41 17.81 -5.83
C ALA A 200 -11.59 16.31 -6.14
N PRO A 201 -11.69 15.89 -7.42
CA PRO A 201 -11.85 14.46 -7.75
C PRO A 201 -10.72 13.62 -7.16
N LEU A 202 -9.47 14.08 -7.29
CA LEU A 202 -8.30 13.42 -6.72
C LEU A 202 -8.30 13.43 -5.19
N ALA A 203 -8.60 14.57 -4.55
CA ALA A 203 -8.57 14.68 -3.11
C ALA A 203 -9.51 13.65 -2.43
N MET A 204 -10.74 13.53 -2.96
CA MET A 204 -11.74 12.60 -2.43
C MET A 204 -11.31 11.14 -2.59
N VAL A 205 -10.79 10.75 -3.76
CA VAL A 205 -10.37 9.35 -3.97
C VAL A 205 -9.09 9.00 -3.21
N MET A 206 -8.20 9.96 -2.95
CA MET A 206 -7.04 9.72 -2.09
C MET A 206 -7.44 9.49 -0.64
N ASP A 207 -8.43 10.21 -0.12
CA ASP A 207 -8.99 9.94 1.21
C ASP A 207 -9.70 8.57 1.27
N HIS A 208 -10.40 8.20 0.20
CA HIS A 208 -11.01 6.87 0.08
C HIS A 208 -9.95 5.75 0.08
N LEU A 209 -8.83 5.96 -0.64
CA LEU A 209 -7.71 5.03 -0.67
C LEU A 209 -7.06 4.88 0.71
N LYS A 210 -6.82 5.98 1.46
CA LYS A 210 -6.29 5.92 2.83
C LYS A 210 -7.13 5.02 3.74
N ALA A 211 -8.45 5.15 3.68
CA ALA A 211 -9.36 4.33 4.45
C ALA A 211 -9.24 2.84 4.08
N ALA A 212 -9.26 2.52 2.77
CA ALA A 212 -9.13 1.14 2.29
C ALA A 212 -7.80 0.48 2.68
N VAL A 213 -6.68 1.18 2.48
CA VAL A 213 -5.34 0.68 2.82
C VAL A 213 -5.19 0.51 4.34
N THR A 214 -5.77 1.40 5.14
CA THR A 214 -5.80 1.26 6.61
C THR A 214 -6.59 0.02 7.05
N GLN A 215 -7.69 -0.32 6.37
CA GLN A 215 -8.45 -1.53 6.68
C GLN A 215 -7.68 -2.81 6.34
N LEU A 216 -6.87 -2.82 5.28
CA LEU A 216 -5.94 -3.93 5.01
C LEU A 216 -4.98 -4.14 6.19
N GLY A 217 -4.41 -3.07 6.72
CA GLY A 217 -3.52 -3.11 7.89
C GLY A 217 -4.23 -3.61 9.15
N ALA A 218 -5.45 -3.13 9.41
CA ALA A 218 -6.25 -3.59 10.55
C ALA A 218 -6.57 -5.09 10.47
N MET A 219 -6.93 -5.61 9.29
CA MET A 219 -7.16 -7.05 9.08
C MET A 219 -5.89 -7.87 9.26
N SER A 220 -4.78 -7.40 8.68
CA SER A 220 -3.46 -8.02 8.79
C SER A 220 -3.00 -8.14 10.25
N GLU A 221 -3.06 -7.04 11.00
CA GLU A 221 -2.65 -7.01 12.39
C GLU A 221 -3.53 -7.93 13.28
N ARG A 222 -4.84 -8.04 12.99
CA ARG A 222 -5.71 -8.98 13.71
C ARG A 222 -5.38 -10.45 13.42
N ARG A 223 -4.93 -10.80 12.21
CA ARG A 223 -4.44 -12.17 11.90
C ARG A 223 -3.09 -12.43 12.55
N LEU A 224 -2.17 -11.46 12.47
CA LEU A 224 -0.89 -11.48 13.17
C LEU A 224 -1.07 -11.74 14.67
N PHE A 225 -1.93 -10.98 15.36
CA PHE A 225 -2.20 -11.16 16.78
C PHE A 225 -2.62 -12.61 17.09
N ARG A 226 -3.50 -13.19 16.26
CA ARG A 226 -3.95 -14.58 16.43
C ARG A 226 -2.84 -15.59 16.28
N MET A 227 -1.94 -15.42 15.32
CA MET A 227 -0.79 -16.29 15.15
C MET A 227 0.13 -16.22 16.38
N THR A 228 0.39 -15.01 16.87
CA THR A 228 1.27 -14.79 18.03
C THR A 228 0.66 -15.18 19.37
N TYR A 229 -0.65 -15.36 19.46
CA TYR A 229 -1.30 -15.80 20.68
C TYR A 229 -1.52 -17.31 20.68
N GLY A 230 -0.67 -18.06 21.38
CA GLY A 230 -0.62 -19.52 21.32
C GLY A 230 -1.95 -20.23 21.62
N ARG A 231 -2.80 -19.66 22.49
CA ARG A 231 -4.15 -20.21 22.75
C ARG A 231 -5.10 -20.12 21.56
N LEU A 232 -4.88 -19.16 20.66
CA LEU A 232 -5.69 -18.99 19.45
C LEU A 232 -5.08 -19.71 18.25
N SER A 233 -3.75 -19.73 18.12
CA SER A 233 -3.07 -20.39 17.02
C SER A 233 -2.86 -21.89 17.21
N GLY A 234 -2.82 -22.37 18.46
CA GLY A 234 -2.38 -23.74 18.77
C GLY A 234 -0.88 -23.96 18.57
N LEU A 235 -0.10 -22.88 18.47
CA LEU A 235 1.35 -22.85 18.32
C LEU A 235 2.01 -22.24 19.56
N PRO A 236 3.35 -22.27 19.69
CA PRO A 236 4.00 -21.65 20.84
C PRO A 236 3.67 -20.16 20.88
N SER A 237 3.43 -19.60 22.07
CA SER A 237 3.14 -18.17 22.18
C SER A 237 4.30 -17.35 21.63
N PHE A 238 3.97 -16.31 20.88
CA PHE A 238 4.93 -15.47 20.16
C PHE A 238 5.80 -16.22 19.13
N LEU A 239 5.35 -17.42 18.73
CA LEU A 239 5.92 -18.25 17.66
C LEU A 239 7.38 -18.65 17.91
N VAL A 240 7.74 -18.89 19.18
CA VAL A 240 9.05 -19.38 19.58
C VAL A 240 8.91 -20.38 20.74
N GLU A 241 9.81 -21.35 20.81
CA GLU A 241 9.89 -22.29 21.94
C GLU A 241 10.46 -21.63 23.20
N GLY A 242 10.21 -22.24 24.36
CA GLY A 242 10.77 -21.77 25.63
C GLY A 242 10.20 -20.42 26.08
N THR A 243 8.89 -20.23 25.91
CA THR A 243 8.19 -19.01 26.38
C THR A 243 8.43 -18.79 27.87
N GLY A 244 8.87 -17.59 28.23
CA GLY A 244 9.36 -17.25 29.58
C GLY A 244 10.87 -17.06 29.65
N PHE A 245 11.61 -17.68 28.72
CA PHE A 245 13.02 -17.36 28.43
C PHE A 245 13.17 -16.57 27.14
N ASN A 246 12.34 -16.89 26.14
CA ASN A 246 12.25 -16.16 24.87
C ASN A 246 10.98 -15.30 24.82
N SER A 247 11.12 -14.09 24.26
CA SER A 247 10.01 -13.19 23.93
C SER A 247 9.50 -13.37 22.50
N GLY A 248 10.31 -13.97 21.62
CA GLY A 248 9.96 -14.26 20.23
C GLY A 248 9.48 -13.03 19.48
N LEU A 249 8.36 -13.20 18.77
CA LEU A 249 7.76 -12.15 17.94
C LEU A 249 6.75 -11.26 18.68
N MET A 250 6.79 -11.23 20.03
CA MET A 250 5.90 -10.40 20.85
C MET A 250 5.97 -8.92 20.45
N LEU A 251 7.18 -8.35 20.37
CA LEU A 251 7.36 -6.94 20.04
C LEU A 251 7.08 -6.64 18.57
N ALA A 252 7.12 -7.64 17.68
CA ALA A 252 6.70 -7.46 16.30
C ALA A 252 5.21 -7.09 16.23
N GLN A 253 4.37 -7.72 17.05
CA GLN A 253 2.94 -7.37 17.16
C GLN A 253 2.73 -5.96 17.71
N TYR A 254 3.56 -5.50 18.64
CA TYR A 254 3.47 -4.13 19.18
C TYR A 254 3.79 -3.10 18.10
N THR A 255 4.83 -3.35 17.29
CA THR A 255 5.18 -2.51 16.15
C THR A 255 4.03 -2.44 15.15
N ALA A 256 3.45 -3.58 14.75
CA ALA A 256 2.31 -3.61 13.84
C ALA A 256 1.10 -2.83 14.40
N ALA A 257 0.78 -3.02 15.69
CA ALA A 257 -0.32 -2.31 16.34
C ALA A 257 -0.12 -0.78 16.34
N SER A 258 1.10 -0.31 16.62
CA SER A 258 1.44 1.11 16.57
C SER A 258 1.26 1.68 15.15
N LEU A 259 1.82 1.02 14.15
CA LEU A 259 1.74 1.42 12.74
C LEU A 259 0.30 1.51 12.23
N VAL A 260 -0.53 0.50 12.53
CA VAL A 260 -1.96 0.52 12.17
C VAL A 260 -2.69 1.65 12.90
N SER A 261 -2.35 1.93 14.17
CA SER A 261 -2.96 3.02 14.92
C SER A 261 -2.64 4.40 14.31
N GLU A 262 -1.40 4.62 13.87
CA GLU A 262 -1.02 5.85 13.16
C GLU A 262 -1.80 6.01 11.84
N CYS A 263 -2.02 4.92 11.10
CA CYS A 263 -2.78 4.95 9.84
C CYS A 263 -4.22 5.45 10.06
N LYS A 264 -4.83 5.18 11.22
CA LYS A 264 -6.18 5.66 11.55
C LYS A 264 -6.23 7.19 11.63
N GLY A 265 -5.22 7.80 12.27
CA GLY A 265 -5.11 9.26 12.35
C GLY A 265 -4.88 9.89 10.97
N LEU A 266 -3.96 9.30 10.19
CA LEU A 266 -3.68 9.74 8.81
C LEU A 266 -4.90 9.62 7.88
N SER A 267 -5.82 8.69 8.18
CA SER A 267 -7.03 8.47 7.40
C SER A 267 -8.15 9.49 7.65
N HIS A 268 -7.96 10.47 8.54
CA HIS A 268 -8.86 11.62 8.56
C HIS A 268 -8.83 12.30 7.18
N PRO A 269 -10.00 12.56 6.57
CA PRO A 269 -10.04 13.09 5.21
C PRO A 269 -9.49 14.51 5.18
N ALA A 270 -8.59 14.80 4.24
CA ALA A 270 -8.12 16.17 4.02
C ALA A 270 -9.08 16.95 3.10
N SER A 271 -9.80 16.24 2.22
CA SER A 271 -10.75 16.80 1.25
C SER A 271 -12.00 17.44 1.86
N VAL A 272 -12.21 17.31 3.18
CA VAL A 272 -13.33 17.96 3.90
C VAL A 272 -12.95 19.34 4.45
N ASP A 273 -11.70 19.78 4.26
CA ASP A 273 -11.20 21.07 4.72
C ASP A 273 -10.85 22.00 3.53
N SER A 274 -10.95 23.31 3.76
CA SER A 274 -10.62 24.35 2.79
C SER A 274 -10.33 25.67 3.51
N ILE A 275 -9.29 26.39 3.08
CA ILE A 275 -8.93 27.71 3.60
C ILE A 275 -8.83 28.67 2.40
N PRO A 276 -9.58 29.80 2.38
CA PRO A 276 -9.53 30.77 1.30
C PRO A 276 -8.12 31.37 1.10
N THR A 277 -7.69 31.47 -0.16
CA THR A 277 -6.41 32.07 -0.59
C THR A 277 -6.64 33.14 -1.66
N GLY A 278 -5.56 33.80 -2.10
CA GLY A 278 -5.63 34.74 -3.23
C GLY A 278 -6.58 35.92 -3.02
N GLN A 279 -6.64 36.49 -1.82
CA GLN A 279 -7.58 37.59 -1.48
C GLN A 279 -9.05 37.22 -1.74
N HIS A 280 -9.44 35.98 -1.39
CA HIS A 280 -10.78 35.41 -1.59
C HIS A 280 -11.17 35.14 -3.06
N HIS A 281 -10.26 35.30 -4.02
CA HIS A 281 -10.48 34.77 -5.37
C HIS A 281 -10.41 33.23 -5.41
N GLU A 282 -9.60 32.62 -4.54
CA GLU A 282 -9.53 31.18 -4.34
C GLU A 282 -10.24 30.84 -3.03
N ASP A 283 -11.55 31.00 -2.99
CA ASP A 283 -12.37 30.83 -1.78
C ASP A 283 -12.63 29.36 -1.40
N HIS A 284 -12.37 28.44 -2.32
CA HIS A 284 -12.46 27.00 -2.09
C HIS A 284 -11.28 26.25 -2.74
N VAL A 285 -10.68 25.32 -1.98
CA VAL A 285 -9.54 24.50 -2.42
C VAL A 285 -9.75 23.03 -2.01
N SER A 286 -9.05 22.10 -2.68
CA SER A 286 -9.32 20.66 -2.49
C SER A 286 -8.52 19.98 -1.37
N MET A 287 -7.41 20.58 -0.93
CA MET A 287 -6.40 19.96 -0.07
C MET A 287 -5.86 18.62 -0.60
N GLY A 288 -5.98 18.38 -1.92
CA GLY A 288 -5.53 17.15 -2.59
C GLY A 288 -4.09 16.74 -2.29
N PRO A 289 -3.09 17.66 -2.27
CA PRO A 289 -1.71 17.30 -1.95
C PRO A 289 -1.55 16.71 -0.54
N ILE A 290 -2.37 17.13 0.43
CA ILE A 290 -2.37 16.57 1.79
C ILE A 290 -2.98 15.17 1.76
N ALA A 291 -4.11 14.98 1.07
CA ALA A 291 -4.76 13.68 0.92
C ALA A 291 -3.82 12.65 0.27
N ALA A 292 -3.20 13.00 -0.87
CA ALA A 292 -2.31 12.11 -1.61
C ALA A 292 -1.01 11.79 -0.85
N ARG A 293 -0.42 12.78 -0.16
CA ARG A 293 0.73 12.54 0.72
C ARG A 293 0.38 11.60 1.88
N GLY A 294 -0.79 11.79 2.49
CA GLY A 294 -1.31 10.89 3.52
C GLY A 294 -1.50 9.47 3.00
N ALA A 295 -2.00 9.30 1.76
CA ALA A 295 -2.13 7.99 1.12
C ALA A 295 -0.78 7.26 0.98
N LEU A 296 0.26 7.98 0.56
CA LEU A 296 1.62 7.43 0.50
C LEU A 296 2.15 7.06 1.90
N GLU A 297 1.91 7.89 2.91
CA GLU A 297 2.37 7.62 4.28
C GLU A 297 1.65 6.42 4.94
N VAL A 298 0.37 6.22 4.64
CA VAL A 298 -0.39 5.03 5.04
C VAL A 298 0.12 3.78 4.32
N ALA A 299 0.39 3.88 3.00
CA ALA A 299 0.95 2.78 2.22
C ALA A 299 2.32 2.31 2.75
N GLU A 300 3.21 3.25 3.10
CA GLU A 300 4.52 2.93 3.68
C GLU A 300 4.39 2.14 4.99
N ARG A 301 3.46 2.54 5.88
CA ARG A 301 3.22 1.84 7.14
C ARG A 301 2.60 0.47 6.93
N LEU A 302 1.68 0.34 5.98
CA LEU A 302 1.09 -0.95 5.62
C LEU A 302 2.17 -1.93 5.15
N ALA A 303 3.17 -1.48 4.37
CA ALA A 303 4.26 -2.34 3.92
C ALA A 303 4.96 -3.05 5.10
N ASP A 304 5.22 -2.31 6.18
CA ASP A 304 5.86 -2.85 7.38
C ASP A 304 4.91 -3.75 8.19
N VAL A 305 3.63 -3.42 8.27
CA VAL A 305 2.60 -4.29 8.90
C VAL A 305 2.52 -5.64 8.17
N LEU A 306 2.49 -5.62 6.83
CA LEU A 306 2.45 -6.83 6.01
C LEU A 306 3.75 -7.64 6.12
N ALA A 307 4.91 -6.98 6.19
CA ALA A 307 6.19 -7.65 6.44
C ALA A 307 6.19 -8.41 7.77
N ILE A 308 5.57 -7.84 8.82
CA ILE A 308 5.42 -8.49 10.12
C ILE A 308 4.46 -9.68 10.04
N GLU A 309 3.32 -9.54 9.34
CA GLU A 309 2.40 -10.67 9.13
C GLU A 309 3.08 -11.80 8.34
N LEU A 310 3.84 -11.49 7.29
CA LEU A 310 4.60 -12.46 6.51
C LEU A 310 5.66 -13.18 7.36
N LEU A 311 6.39 -12.45 8.22
CA LEU A 311 7.35 -13.03 9.15
C LEU A 311 6.67 -14.04 10.09
N CYS A 312 5.56 -13.62 10.72
CA CYS A 312 4.83 -14.46 11.66
C CYS A 312 4.13 -15.62 10.96
N GLY A 313 3.61 -15.42 9.76
CA GLY A 313 3.03 -16.46 8.91
C GLY A 313 4.06 -17.52 8.55
N ALA A 314 5.25 -17.11 8.12
CA ALA A 314 6.31 -18.06 7.80
C ALA A 314 6.83 -18.79 9.04
N GLN A 315 6.96 -18.10 10.18
CA GLN A 315 7.38 -18.69 11.45
C GLN A 315 6.35 -19.70 11.97
N GLY A 316 5.06 -19.37 11.88
CA GLY A 316 3.98 -20.29 12.23
C GLY A 316 3.94 -21.51 11.32
N LEU A 317 4.17 -21.31 10.01
CA LEU A 317 4.16 -22.39 9.04
C LEU A 317 5.33 -23.37 9.24
N ASP A 318 6.50 -22.89 9.69
CA ASP A 318 7.64 -23.75 10.00
C ASP A 318 7.28 -24.85 11.00
N PHE A 319 6.49 -24.55 12.05
CA PHE A 319 6.07 -25.55 13.03
C PHE A 319 5.26 -26.66 12.35
N HIS A 320 4.30 -26.31 11.51
CA HIS A 320 3.47 -27.29 10.79
C HIS A 320 4.28 -28.14 9.81
N LEU A 321 5.21 -27.51 9.07
CA LEU A 321 6.08 -28.20 8.10
C LEU A 321 7.12 -29.09 8.78
N ALA A 322 7.59 -28.72 9.97
CA ALA A 322 8.50 -29.54 10.77
C ALA A 322 7.81 -30.71 11.48
N GLY A 323 6.47 -30.78 11.45
CA GLY A 323 5.72 -31.77 12.22
C GLY A 323 5.80 -31.47 13.71
N GLU A 324 5.65 -30.22 14.09
CA GLU A 324 5.70 -29.75 15.47
C GLU A 324 4.31 -29.25 15.87
N ALA A 325 3.81 -29.75 17.01
CA ALA A 325 2.57 -29.30 17.62
C ALA A 325 2.82 -28.92 19.08
N VAL A 326 1.90 -28.18 19.68
CA VAL A 326 2.00 -27.77 21.08
C VAL A 326 1.00 -28.53 21.95
N ASP A 327 1.42 -28.95 23.13
CA ASP A 327 0.54 -29.53 24.14
C ASP A 327 -0.15 -28.47 25.01
N ALA A 328 -0.90 -28.92 26.03
CA ALA A 328 -1.61 -28.01 26.92
C ALA A 328 -0.68 -27.13 27.77
N ASP A 329 0.57 -27.57 27.97
CA ASP A 329 1.59 -26.91 28.79
C ASP A 329 2.52 -26.02 27.95
N GLY A 330 2.24 -25.86 26.65
CA GLY A 330 3.02 -25.01 25.76
C GLY A 330 4.31 -25.66 25.24
N GLN A 331 4.50 -26.96 25.47
CA GLN A 331 5.69 -27.69 25.01
C GLN A 331 5.50 -28.23 23.59
N VAL A 332 6.57 -28.15 22.81
CA VAL A 332 6.57 -28.69 21.44
C VAL A 332 6.73 -30.21 21.48
N ARG A 333 5.91 -30.89 20.69
CA ARG A 333 5.95 -32.34 20.48
C ARG A 333 5.93 -32.66 18.99
N ALA A 334 6.57 -33.77 18.63
CA ALA A 334 6.59 -34.28 17.27
C ALA A 334 5.21 -34.84 16.87
N VAL A 335 4.79 -34.49 15.66
CA VAL A 335 3.61 -34.98 14.93
C VAL A 335 3.99 -35.22 13.47
N ALA A 336 3.08 -35.77 12.67
CA ALA A 336 3.33 -35.91 11.24
C ALA A 336 3.42 -34.52 10.58
N PRO A 337 4.46 -34.25 9.76
CA PRO A 337 4.55 -33.04 8.96
C PRO A 337 3.32 -32.83 8.08
N LEU A 338 2.85 -31.59 8.02
CA LEU A 338 1.73 -31.19 7.17
C LEU A 338 2.26 -30.53 5.89
N ARG A 339 1.40 -30.43 4.87
CA ARG A 339 1.74 -29.83 3.58
C ARG A 339 1.04 -28.49 3.43
N ALA A 340 1.82 -27.48 3.10
CA ALA A 340 1.33 -26.18 2.66
C ALA A 340 0.81 -26.24 1.21
N GLY A 341 -0.04 -25.28 0.85
CA GLY A 341 -0.44 -25.02 -0.53
C GLY A 341 0.76 -24.58 -1.38
N ARG A 342 0.66 -24.75 -2.71
CA ARG A 342 1.76 -24.43 -3.64
C ARG A 342 2.16 -22.95 -3.56
N GLY A 343 1.20 -22.04 -3.57
CA GLY A 343 1.46 -20.60 -3.55
C GLY A 343 1.92 -20.09 -2.18
N THR A 344 1.35 -20.61 -1.09
CA THR A 344 1.84 -20.32 0.26
C THR A 344 3.25 -20.88 0.50
N THR A 345 3.57 -22.06 -0.03
CA THR A 345 4.95 -22.60 -0.01
C THR A 345 5.93 -21.63 -0.69
N GLN A 346 5.60 -21.12 -1.88
CA GLN A 346 6.43 -20.13 -2.57
C GLN A 346 6.61 -18.85 -1.73
N THR A 347 5.53 -18.35 -1.12
CA THR A 347 5.56 -17.18 -0.24
C THR A 347 6.47 -17.42 0.98
N TRP A 348 6.35 -18.58 1.61
CA TRP A 348 7.19 -19.00 2.72
C TRP A 348 8.67 -19.09 2.33
N GLU A 349 8.99 -19.70 1.19
CA GLU A 349 10.37 -19.75 0.67
C GLU A 349 10.93 -18.36 0.42
N GLN A 350 10.12 -17.44 -0.12
CA GLN A 350 10.52 -16.06 -0.32
C GLN A 350 10.88 -15.34 0.99
N VAL A 351 10.14 -15.60 2.06
CA VAL A 351 10.48 -15.09 3.40
C VAL A 351 11.76 -15.76 3.89
N ARG A 352 11.88 -17.10 3.80
CA ARG A 352 13.01 -17.88 4.31
C ARG A 352 14.33 -17.64 3.58
N ARG A 353 14.30 -17.21 2.32
CA ARG A 353 15.48 -16.72 1.59
C ARG A 353 16.08 -15.45 2.20
N ARG A 354 15.31 -14.70 2.99
CA ARG A 354 15.71 -13.40 3.57
C ARG A 354 15.88 -13.47 5.09
N VAL A 355 15.02 -14.23 5.76
CA VAL A 355 14.96 -14.32 7.22
C VAL A 355 14.92 -15.79 7.66
N ARG A 356 15.83 -16.14 8.57
CA ARG A 356 15.91 -17.50 9.14
C ARG A 356 14.76 -17.74 10.12
N ARG A 357 14.35 -19.01 10.28
CA ARG A 357 13.46 -19.44 11.36
C ARG A 357 14.06 -19.04 12.71
N TRP A 358 13.24 -18.46 13.59
CA TRP A 358 13.64 -18.14 14.96
C TRP A 358 13.51 -19.40 15.83
N THR A 359 14.60 -19.80 16.50
CA THR A 359 14.60 -20.89 17.50
C THR A 359 14.86 -20.38 18.92
N ARG A 360 15.26 -19.11 19.03
CA ARG A 360 15.49 -18.34 20.25
C ARG A 360 15.41 -16.86 19.92
N ASP A 361 15.43 -16.00 20.93
CA ASP A 361 15.45 -14.56 20.72
C ASP A 361 16.67 -14.13 19.89
N GLN A 362 16.42 -13.24 18.93
CA GLN A 362 17.43 -12.58 18.12
C GLN A 362 17.01 -11.11 17.86
N VAL A 363 17.88 -10.34 17.22
CA VAL A 363 17.58 -8.94 16.91
C VAL A 363 16.50 -8.87 15.82
N LEU A 364 15.34 -8.31 16.14
CA LEU A 364 14.17 -8.26 15.27
C LEU A 364 14.31 -7.29 14.07
N HIS A 365 14.95 -6.14 14.29
CA HIS A 365 14.92 -5.04 13.32
C HIS A 365 15.47 -5.39 11.92
N PRO A 366 16.60 -6.10 11.76
CA PRO A 366 17.11 -6.49 10.45
C PRO A 366 16.12 -7.35 9.64
N ASP A 367 15.41 -8.27 10.30
CA ASP A 367 14.43 -9.15 9.66
C ASP A 367 13.23 -8.34 9.15
N LEU A 368 12.73 -7.39 9.97
CA LEU A 368 11.66 -6.48 9.56
C LEU A 368 12.07 -5.56 8.42
N ALA A 369 13.28 -5.00 8.45
CA ALA A 369 13.80 -4.13 7.40
C ALA A 369 13.96 -4.89 6.06
N ALA A 370 14.46 -6.12 6.10
CA ALA A 370 14.63 -6.96 4.92
C ALA A 370 13.28 -7.32 4.28
N LEU A 371 12.29 -7.71 5.08
CA LEU A 371 10.95 -8.04 4.58
C LEU A 371 10.17 -6.80 4.16
N GLY A 372 10.27 -5.69 4.90
CA GLY A 372 9.67 -4.40 4.52
C GLY A 372 10.20 -3.89 3.18
N THR A 373 11.49 -4.08 2.90
CA THR A 373 12.08 -3.78 1.58
C THR A 373 11.51 -4.70 0.50
N ALA A 374 11.38 -6.00 0.79
CA ALA A 374 10.83 -6.98 -0.16
C ALA A 374 9.35 -6.72 -0.50
N VAL A 375 8.53 -6.34 0.49
CA VAL A 375 7.13 -5.94 0.29
C VAL A 375 7.05 -4.72 -0.62
N ARG A 376 7.82 -3.67 -0.33
CA ARG A 376 7.87 -2.44 -1.17
C ARG A 376 8.34 -2.70 -2.59
N ALA A 377 9.21 -3.69 -2.78
CA ALA A 377 9.71 -4.11 -4.09
C ALA A 377 8.77 -5.07 -4.84
N GLY A 378 7.63 -5.45 -4.26
CA GLY A 378 6.67 -6.35 -4.90
C GLY A 378 7.15 -7.80 -5.02
N ALA A 379 7.96 -8.28 -4.07
CA ALA A 379 8.44 -9.66 -4.10
C ALA A 379 7.29 -10.70 -4.03
N PHE A 380 6.23 -10.40 -3.27
CA PHE A 380 5.17 -11.35 -2.93
C PHE A 380 3.96 -11.28 -3.89
N ILE A 381 4.21 -11.01 -5.16
CA ILE A 381 3.19 -11.00 -6.22
C ILE A 381 3.02 -12.43 -6.75
N ASP A 382 1.78 -12.85 -6.96
CA ASP A 382 1.45 -14.08 -7.67
C ASP A 382 1.27 -13.77 -9.17
N ASP A 383 2.35 -13.96 -9.93
CA ASP A 383 2.40 -13.73 -11.38
C ASP A 383 1.50 -14.72 -12.15
N GLU A 384 1.11 -15.85 -11.56
CA GLU A 384 0.22 -16.84 -12.20
C GLU A 384 -1.25 -16.39 -12.17
N ALA A 385 -1.61 -15.36 -11.40
CA ALA A 385 -2.98 -14.84 -11.28
C ALA A 385 -3.02 -13.31 -11.10
N PRO A 386 -2.79 -12.50 -12.16
CA PRO A 386 -2.96 -11.05 -12.11
C PRO A 386 -4.43 -10.64 -11.94
N TRP A 387 -4.64 -9.42 -11.44
CA TRP A 387 -5.95 -8.78 -11.21
C TRP A 387 -6.74 -8.50 -12.49
#